data_AF-A0A7S2K9D9-F1
#
_entry.id   AF-A0A7S2K9D9-F1
#
_cell.length_a   1.000
_cell.length_b   1.000
_cell.length_c   1.000
_cell.angle_alpha   90.00
_cell.angle_beta   90.00
_cell.angle_gamma   90.00
#
_symmetry.space_group_name_H-M   'P 1'
#
loop_
_entity.id
_entity.type
_entity.pdbx_description
1 polymer ?
#
loop_
_entity_poly.entity_id
_entity_poly.type
_entity_poly.pdbx_seq_one_letter_code
_entity_poly.pdbx_strand_id
1 'polypeptide(L)'
;VREQYRFDWKTVTVPEMVEQLKQACTVPLKNSQTGKEWLGVPPFPQISNPAVEFVLSNRDYLGHRMKKALGRLKLRSQSQFKKEEAAELRELWKHFLLLEDHISAPFRQIVLNAETVVGPNFGNLDMKSYCNGELYERTANYLVLKSMVAHWEKKYNDAMELDALPDDESAFMAQLYTGDPKRYLPDPPIIFRLAEVSRITSMAQQMVKAFVDEEELFDDLPAEVKFIERALSIKGGTALRQFMLEEFCPNENVDPASLREGLKRLYQQMFNMQSDPYGDLTMTLWNLCVATSVGTDEARDPYEEYIANVKGTKYENNPGFFQTYTFNHDKNSLVRFLDSSKTIEKGTAGSAEDVTRQIQGEAMQLLGFSFGGGGSPNPATISADTERVEKDYDVPEDRAIGRPHMMGWLDLLGDEELTGGKKEEFEADKWEEVKS
;
A
#
# COMPACT_ATOMS: atom_id res chain seq x y z
N VAL A 1 18.55 6.07 -23.12
CA VAL A 1 18.26 5.81 -21.68
C VAL A 1 17.24 4.70 -21.51
N ARG A 2 15.98 4.83 -21.97
CA ARG A 2 14.96 3.77 -21.78
C ARG A 2 15.39 2.40 -22.31
N GLU A 3 15.86 2.32 -23.55
CA GLU A 3 16.35 1.06 -24.15
C GLU A 3 17.58 0.48 -23.45
N GLN A 4 18.35 1.30 -22.72
CA GLN A 4 19.58 0.89 -22.05
C GLN A 4 19.29 0.11 -20.76
N TYR A 5 18.22 0.49 -20.05
CA TYR A 5 17.87 -0.11 -18.76
C TYR A 5 16.63 -1.02 -18.82
N ARG A 6 15.94 -1.09 -19.96
CA ARG A 6 14.70 -1.84 -20.11
C ARG A 6 14.94 -3.34 -19.95
N PHE A 7 14.21 -3.97 -19.04
CA PHE A 7 14.20 -5.42 -18.92
C PHE A 7 13.45 -6.09 -20.08
N ASP A 8 13.91 -7.28 -20.46
CA ASP A 8 13.08 -8.24 -21.19
C ASP A 8 12.14 -8.94 -20.20
N TRP A 9 10.94 -8.38 -20.06
CA TRP A 9 9.92 -8.88 -19.14
C TRP A 9 9.45 -10.30 -19.44
N LYS A 10 9.75 -10.84 -20.63
CA LYS A 10 9.41 -12.22 -20.99
C LYS A 10 10.28 -13.23 -20.25
N THR A 11 11.51 -12.87 -19.89
CA THR A 11 12.51 -13.79 -19.32
C THR A 11 12.95 -13.38 -17.93
N VAL A 12 12.98 -12.09 -17.61
CA VAL A 12 13.58 -11.54 -16.39
C VAL A 12 13.06 -12.19 -15.10
N THR A 13 13.98 -12.41 -14.18
CA THR A 13 13.71 -12.96 -12.85
C THR A 13 13.90 -11.91 -11.76
N VAL A 14 13.23 -12.09 -10.60
CA VAL A 14 13.38 -11.16 -9.46
C VAL A 14 14.83 -11.02 -9.00
N PRO A 15 15.65 -12.08 -8.88
CA PRO A 15 17.06 -11.94 -8.51
C PRO A 15 17.84 -11.05 -9.49
N GLU A 16 17.64 -11.22 -10.80
CA GLU A 16 18.29 -10.37 -11.81
C GLU A 16 17.85 -8.91 -11.68
N MET A 17 16.57 -8.67 -11.41
CA MET A 17 16.05 -7.31 -11.20
C MET A 17 16.66 -6.65 -9.96
N VAL A 18 16.81 -7.39 -8.86
CA VAL A 18 17.39 -6.89 -7.61
C VAL A 18 18.88 -6.56 -7.81
N GLU A 19 19.62 -7.42 -8.52
CA GLU A 19 21.04 -7.20 -8.80
C GLU A 19 21.25 -5.98 -9.71
N GLN A 20 20.47 -5.83 -10.78
CA GLN A 20 20.57 -4.65 -11.65
C GLN A 20 20.15 -3.36 -10.93
N LEU A 21 19.14 -3.43 -10.04
CA LEU A 21 18.80 -2.29 -9.18
C LEU A 21 19.95 -1.94 -8.24
N LYS A 22 20.60 -2.94 -7.61
CA LYS A 22 21.77 -2.74 -6.75
C LYS A 22 22.91 -2.06 -7.53
N GLN A 23 23.18 -2.52 -8.75
CA GLN A 23 24.19 -1.92 -9.63
C GLN A 23 23.86 -0.48 -10.00
N ALA A 24 22.60 -0.16 -10.36
CA ALA A 24 22.17 1.20 -10.67
C ALA A 24 22.24 2.15 -9.46
N CYS A 25 21.99 1.62 -8.26
CA CYS A 25 22.09 2.36 -7.01
C CYS A 25 23.53 2.53 -6.51
N THR A 26 24.49 1.73 -6.99
CA THR A 26 25.87 1.77 -6.52
C THR A 26 26.66 2.86 -7.24
N VAL A 27 27.14 3.84 -6.49
CA VAL A 27 27.95 4.96 -7.00
C VAL A 27 29.28 5.08 -6.23
N PRO A 28 30.30 5.71 -6.82
CA PRO A 28 31.52 6.06 -6.07
C PRO A 28 31.17 7.10 -5.00
N LEU A 29 31.27 6.67 -3.75
CA LEU A 29 31.11 7.50 -2.55
C LEU A 29 32.49 7.84 -2.00
N LYS A 30 32.63 9.04 -1.43
CA LYS A 30 33.88 9.51 -0.86
C LYS A 30 33.72 9.81 0.63
N ASN A 31 34.67 9.35 1.43
CA ASN A 31 34.65 9.60 2.87
C ASN A 31 35.01 11.07 3.08
N SER A 32 34.12 11.86 3.65
CA SER A 32 34.41 13.26 3.97
C SER A 32 35.57 13.42 4.96
N GLN A 33 35.84 12.40 5.79
CA GLN A 33 36.89 12.43 6.82
C GLN A 33 38.20 11.77 6.38
N THR A 34 38.15 10.66 5.63
CA THR A 34 39.35 9.90 5.24
C THR A 34 39.76 10.08 3.77
N GLY A 35 38.91 10.72 2.95
CA GLY A 35 39.14 10.93 1.52
C GLY A 35 39.12 9.64 0.67
N LYS A 36 38.94 8.46 1.28
CA LYS A 36 38.87 7.18 0.58
C LYS A 36 37.57 7.06 -0.18
N GLU A 37 37.67 6.56 -1.41
CA GLU A 37 36.53 6.28 -2.27
C GLU A 37 36.15 4.80 -2.15
N TRP A 38 34.85 4.51 -2.02
CA TRP A 38 34.30 3.16 -2.11
C TRP A 38 33.05 3.17 -2.97
N LEU A 39 32.71 2.02 -3.55
CA LEU A 39 31.45 1.84 -4.25
C LEU A 39 30.38 1.42 -3.24
N GLY A 40 29.27 2.14 -3.19
CA GLY A 40 28.17 1.83 -2.30
C GLY A 40 26.87 2.53 -2.68
N VAL A 41 25.78 2.14 -2.01
CA VAL A 41 24.48 2.83 -2.13
C VAL A 41 24.58 4.16 -1.37
N PRO A 42 24.16 5.30 -1.96
CA PRO A 42 24.21 6.58 -1.29
C PRO A 42 23.48 6.55 0.06
N PRO A 43 24.06 7.18 1.11
CA PRO A 43 23.39 7.27 2.39
C PRO A 43 22.10 8.10 2.27
N PHE A 44 21.07 7.71 3.00
CA PHE A 44 19.83 8.49 3.07
C PHE A 44 20.13 9.93 3.52
N PRO A 45 19.54 10.98 2.89
CA PRO A 45 18.50 10.97 1.85
C PRO A 45 19.02 11.18 0.41
N GLN A 46 20.26 10.84 0.10
CA GLN A 46 20.83 11.05 -1.24
C GLN A 46 20.33 9.99 -2.23
N ILE A 47 20.12 10.38 -3.49
CA ILE A 47 19.74 9.51 -4.62
C ILE A 47 20.80 9.57 -5.72
N SER A 48 20.93 8.52 -6.52
CA SER A 48 21.77 8.51 -7.72
C SER A 48 20.94 8.75 -8.98
N ASN A 49 21.42 9.61 -9.89
CA ASN A 49 20.76 9.84 -11.19
C ASN A 49 20.61 8.54 -12.02
N PRO A 50 21.61 7.63 -12.09
CA PRO A 50 21.44 6.35 -12.78
C PRO A 50 20.31 5.49 -12.19
N ALA A 51 20.11 5.51 -10.86
CA ALA A 51 19.01 4.77 -10.25
C ALA A 51 17.64 5.40 -10.58
N VAL A 52 17.55 6.73 -10.66
CA VAL A 52 16.33 7.42 -11.12
C VAL A 52 16.00 7.02 -12.56
N GLU A 53 16.97 7.09 -13.47
CA GLU A 53 16.80 6.69 -14.87
C GLU A 53 16.41 5.21 -15.03
N PHE A 54 17.01 4.33 -14.23
CA PHE A 54 16.69 2.91 -14.20
C PHE A 54 15.24 2.66 -13.75
N VAL A 55 14.80 3.29 -12.65
CA VAL A 55 13.43 3.14 -12.14
C VAL A 55 12.42 3.71 -13.11
N LEU A 56 12.69 4.87 -13.72
CA LEU A 56 11.82 5.48 -14.74
C LEU A 56 11.66 4.58 -15.98
N SER A 57 12.74 3.90 -16.40
CA SER A 57 12.74 3.02 -17.58
C SER A 57 11.93 1.73 -17.41
N ASN A 58 11.70 1.32 -16.16
CA ASN A 58 11.03 0.07 -15.78
C ASN A 58 9.80 0.30 -14.89
N ARG A 59 9.30 1.53 -14.86
CA ARG A 59 8.28 2.00 -13.91
C ARG A 59 6.99 1.21 -13.95
N ASP A 60 6.60 0.70 -15.11
CA ASP A 60 5.40 -0.09 -15.37
C ASP A 60 5.35 -1.44 -14.62
N TYR A 61 6.50 -2.07 -14.40
CA TYR A 61 6.58 -3.35 -13.68
C TYR A 61 7.27 -3.24 -12.31
N LEU A 62 8.11 -2.22 -12.10
CA LEU A 62 8.64 -1.86 -10.79
C LEU A 62 7.55 -1.22 -9.91
N GLY A 63 7.93 -0.45 -8.88
CA GLY A 63 7.00 0.16 -7.93
C GLY A 63 6.55 -0.79 -6.84
N HIS A 64 5.24 -0.88 -6.60
CA HIS A 64 4.68 -1.60 -5.44
C HIS A 64 5.13 -3.06 -5.32
N ARG A 65 5.19 -3.76 -6.46
CA ARG A 65 5.53 -5.18 -6.50
C ARG A 65 7.00 -5.41 -6.16
N MET A 66 7.89 -4.56 -6.67
CA MET A 66 9.31 -4.57 -6.29
C MET A 66 9.49 -4.22 -4.81
N LYS A 67 8.78 -3.19 -4.32
CA LYS A 67 8.77 -2.83 -2.88
C LYS A 67 8.37 -4.01 -1.99
N LYS A 68 7.32 -4.76 -2.37
CA LYS A 68 6.90 -5.98 -1.67
C LYS A 68 7.92 -7.11 -1.77
N ALA A 69 8.48 -7.34 -2.96
CA ALA A 69 9.46 -8.40 -3.20
C ALA A 69 10.74 -8.19 -2.39
N LEU A 70 11.32 -6.98 -2.43
CA LEU A 70 12.48 -6.59 -1.61
C LEU A 70 12.19 -6.74 -0.11
N GLY A 71 11.01 -6.29 0.34
CA GLY A 71 10.60 -6.45 1.73
C GLY A 71 10.52 -7.92 2.16
N ARG A 72 9.99 -8.80 1.31
CA ARG A 72 9.91 -10.24 1.59
C ARG A 72 11.26 -10.93 1.55
N LEU A 73 12.13 -10.57 0.60
CA LEU A 73 13.50 -11.07 0.54
C LEU A 73 14.27 -10.69 1.81
N LYS A 74 14.16 -9.43 2.25
CA LYS A 74 14.74 -8.98 3.51
C LYS A 74 14.25 -9.84 4.69
N LEU A 75 12.93 -9.98 4.85
CA LEU A 75 12.35 -10.75 5.96
C LEU A 75 12.77 -12.23 5.91
N ARG A 76 12.91 -12.81 4.72
CA ARG A 76 13.42 -14.17 4.53
C ARG A 76 14.88 -14.31 4.94
N SER A 77 15.76 -13.40 4.53
CA SER A 77 17.17 -13.42 4.94
C SER A 77 17.30 -13.25 6.46
N GLN A 78 16.47 -12.40 7.06
CA GLN A 78 16.40 -12.25 8.51
C GLN A 78 15.93 -13.54 9.19
N SER A 79 14.86 -14.17 8.72
CA SER A 79 14.36 -15.43 9.30
C SER A 79 15.31 -16.61 9.13
N GLN A 80 16.31 -16.49 8.24
CA GLN A 80 17.43 -17.42 8.07
C GLN A 80 18.70 -16.99 8.82
N PHE A 81 18.64 -15.94 9.64
CA PHE A 81 19.77 -15.33 10.38
C PHE A 81 20.96 -14.88 9.50
N LYS A 82 20.70 -14.59 8.22
CA LYS A 82 21.70 -14.05 7.31
C LYS A 82 21.80 -12.53 7.47
N LYS A 83 22.54 -12.09 8.49
CA LYS A 83 22.61 -10.70 8.93
C LYS A 83 23.09 -9.74 7.82
N GLU A 84 24.15 -10.10 7.11
CA GLU A 84 24.74 -9.26 6.05
C GLU A 84 23.78 -9.07 4.87
N GLU A 85 23.22 -10.16 4.35
CA GLU A 85 22.25 -10.11 3.24
C GLU A 85 20.98 -9.32 3.63
N ALA A 86 20.51 -9.49 4.87
CA ALA A 86 19.39 -8.72 5.39
C ALA A 86 19.68 -7.21 5.50
N ALA A 87 20.90 -6.83 5.89
CA ALA A 87 21.32 -5.43 5.97
C ALA A 87 21.39 -4.80 4.58
N GLU A 88 22.01 -5.47 3.61
CA GLU A 88 22.08 -4.99 2.21
C GLU A 88 20.67 -4.81 1.61
N LEU A 89 19.79 -5.80 1.77
CA LEU A 89 18.41 -5.73 1.28
C LEU A 89 17.61 -4.63 1.99
N ARG A 90 17.89 -4.35 3.26
CA ARG A 90 17.27 -3.24 4.00
C ARG A 90 17.71 -1.88 3.45
N GLU A 91 19.00 -1.70 3.18
CA GLU A 91 19.52 -0.47 2.56
C GLU A 91 18.93 -0.27 1.17
N LEU A 92 18.98 -1.30 0.32
CA LEU A 92 18.42 -1.25 -1.02
C LEU A 92 16.92 -0.96 -1.01
N TRP A 93 16.16 -1.58 -0.08
CA TRP A 93 14.73 -1.33 0.07
C TRP A 93 14.44 0.11 0.50
N LYS A 94 15.17 0.65 1.49
CA LYS A 94 15.04 2.07 1.91
C LYS A 94 15.37 3.02 0.76
N HIS A 95 16.44 2.75 0.02
CA HIS A 95 16.84 3.57 -1.12
C HIS A 95 15.82 3.51 -2.25
N PHE A 96 15.24 2.33 -2.53
CA PHE A 96 14.16 2.19 -3.50
C PHE A 96 12.91 2.99 -3.10
N LEU A 97 12.54 3.01 -1.82
CA LEU A 97 11.43 3.85 -1.34
C LEU A 97 11.70 5.34 -1.55
N LEU A 98 12.93 5.80 -1.31
CA LEU A 98 13.34 7.18 -1.55
C LEU A 98 13.26 7.55 -3.05
N LEU A 99 13.69 6.66 -3.94
CA LEU A 99 13.60 6.84 -5.39
C LEU A 99 12.14 6.92 -5.86
N GLU A 100 11.31 6.01 -5.38
CA GLU A 100 9.86 6.00 -5.65
C GLU A 100 9.20 7.30 -5.21
N ASP A 101 9.55 7.77 -4.02
CA ASP A 101 9.02 9.02 -3.46
C ASP A 101 9.46 10.24 -4.29
N HIS A 102 10.74 10.30 -4.66
CA HIS A 102 11.29 11.36 -5.49
C HIS A 102 10.63 11.42 -6.88
N ILE A 103 10.47 10.27 -7.54
CA ILE A 103 9.87 10.16 -8.88
C ILE A 103 8.38 10.53 -8.85
N SER A 104 7.68 10.19 -7.78
CA SER A 104 6.22 10.38 -7.68
C SER A 104 5.84 11.75 -7.11
N ALA A 105 6.77 12.47 -6.47
CA ALA A 105 6.52 13.76 -5.84
C ALA A 105 5.88 14.80 -6.78
N PRO A 106 6.33 14.99 -8.04
CA PRO A 106 5.70 15.93 -8.96
C PRO A 106 4.24 15.56 -9.25
N PHE A 107 3.96 14.27 -9.49
CA PHE A 107 2.61 13.79 -9.75
C PHE A 107 1.69 14.04 -8.55
N ARG A 108 2.15 13.72 -7.33
CA ARG A 108 1.38 14.00 -6.10
C ARG A 108 1.06 15.47 -5.94
N GLN A 109 2.01 16.35 -6.20
CA GLN A 109 1.78 17.79 -6.10
C GLN A 109 0.74 18.27 -7.11
N ILE A 110 0.79 17.78 -8.35
CA ILE A 110 -0.18 18.13 -9.39
C ILE A 110 -1.59 17.67 -8.97
N VAL A 111 -1.73 16.46 -8.46
CA VAL A 111 -3.02 15.92 -7.98
C VAL A 111 -3.54 16.70 -6.77
N LEU A 112 -2.66 17.05 -5.81
CA LEU A 112 -3.04 17.91 -4.68
C LEU A 112 -3.51 19.30 -5.14
N ASN A 113 -2.84 19.89 -6.15
CA ASN A 113 -3.31 21.14 -6.74
C ASN A 113 -4.70 20.98 -7.38
N ALA A 114 -4.93 19.87 -8.09
CA ALA A 114 -6.24 19.57 -8.66
C ALA A 114 -7.33 19.40 -7.59
N GLU A 115 -7.03 18.80 -6.43
CA GLU A 115 -7.98 18.74 -5.29
C GLU A 115 -8.40 20.14 -4.82
N THR A 116 -7.46 21.10 -4.75
CA THR A 116 -7.77 22.47 -4.33
C THR A 116 -8.66 23.21 -5.32
N VAL A 117 -8.73 22.73 -6.56
CA VAL A 117 -9.57 23.27 -7.63
C VAL A 117 -10.94 22.57 -7.65
N VAL A 118 -10.95 21.23 -7.69
CA VAL A 118 -12.17 20.42 -7.81
C VAL A 118 -12.97 20.40 -6.52
N GLY A 119 -12.32 20.26 -5.36
CA GLY A 119 -12.98 20.10 -4.06
C GLY A 119 -13.93 21.26 -3.70
N PRO A 120 -13.47 22.52 -3.71
CA PRO A 120 -14.32 23.67 -3.41
C PRO A 120 -15.46 23.89 -4.43
N ASN A 121 -15.32 23.38 -5.64
CA ASN A 121 -16.30 23.50 -6.72
C ASN A 121 -17.21 22.27 -6.84
N PHE A 122 -17.26 21.39 -5.82
CA PHE A 122 -18.13 20.23 -5.84
C PHE A 122 -19.60 20.63 -6.05
N GLY A 123 -20.22 20.08 -7.10
CA GLY A 123 -21.59 20.40 -7.51
C GLY A 123 -21.71 21.54 -8.53
N ASN A 124 -20.62 22.21 -8.90
CA ASN A 124 -20.59 23.16 -10.00
C ASN A 124 -20.34 22.43 -11.32
N LEU A 125 -21.34 22.44 -12.22
CA LEU A 125 -21.28 21.77 -13.53
C LEU A 125 -20.57 22.59 -14.61
N ASP A 126 -20.23 23.86 -14.36
CA ASP A 126 -19.42 24.67 -15.29
C ASP A 126 -17.93 24.31 -15.14
N MET A 127 -17.58 23.09 -15.57
CA MET A 127 -16.24 22.50 -15.42
C MET A 127 -15.18 23.37 -16.11
N LYS A 128 -15.50 23.92 -17.29
CA LYS A 128 -14.59 24.81 -18.05
C LYS A 128 -14.05 25.96 -17.21
N SER A 129 -14.89 26.57 -16.39
CA SER A 129 -14.53 27.79 -15.67
C SER A 129 -13.36 27.61 -14.69
N TYR A 130 -13.16 26.40 -14.16
CA TYR A 130 -12.14 26.12 -13.15
C TYR A 130 -11.19 24.97 -13.48
N CYS A 131 -11.55 24.07 -14.40
CA CYS A 131 -10.68 22.97 -14.82
C CYS A 131 -9.88 23.27 -16.10
N ASN A 132 -10.09 24.40 -16.76
CA ASN A 132 -9.38 24.77 -17.99
C ASN A 132 -7.95 25.27 -17.69
N GLY A 133 -7.00 24.34 -17.63
CA GLY A 133 -5.57 24.60 -17.42
C GLY A 133 -4.69 23.89 -18.44
N GLU A 134 -3.40 23.75 -18.13
CA GLU A 134 -2.50 22.99 -18.99
C GLU A 134 -2.87 21.50 -19.04
N LEU A 135 -2.35 20.76 -20.02
CA LEU A 135 -2.68 19.34 -20.24
C LEU A 135 -2.51 18.49 -18.97
N TYR A 136 -1.44 18.72 -18.20
CA TYR A 136 -1.19 17.97 -16.97
C TYR A 136 -2.18 18.33 -15.85
N GLU A 137 -2.67 19.57 -15.81
CA GLU A 137 -3.66 20.04 -14.83
C GLU A 137 -5.04 19.47 -15.17
N ARG A 138 -5.45 19.54 -16.43
CA ARG A 138 -6.69 18.91 -16.92
C ARG A 138 -6.70 17.41 -16.68
N THR A 139 -5.58 16.74 -16.95
CA THR A 139 -5.43 15.31 -16.66
C THR A 139 -5.61 15.01 -15.17
N ALA A 140 -4.99 15.79 -14.29
CA ALA A 140 -5.10 15.60 -12.86
C ALA A 140 -6.51 15.93 -12.32
N ASN A 141 -7.15 16.99 -12.84
CA ASN A 141 -8.54 17.33 -12.55
C ASN A 141 -9.47 16.15 -12.88
N TYR A 142 -9.31 15.55 -14.07
CA TYR A 142 -10.05 14.35 -14.45
C TYR A 142 -9.77 13.18 -13.49
N LEU A 143 -8.51 12.91 -13.14
CA LEU A 143 -8.16 11.82 -12.21
C LEU A 143 -8.75 12.02 -10.82
N VAL A 144 -8.81 13.26 -10.31
CA VAL A 144 -9.48 13.58 -9.04
C VAL A 144 -10.99 13.36 -9.15
N LEU A 145 -11.63 13.87 -10.20
CA LEU A 145 -13.06 13.68 -10.44
C LEU A 145 -13.43 12.20 -10.58
N LYS A 146 -12.63 11.43 -11.32
CA LYS A 146 -12.86 10.00 -11.50
C LYS A 146 -12.60 9.19 -10.24
N SER A 147 -11.59 9.57 -9.45
CA SER A 147 -11.34 9.00 -8.12
C SER A 147 -12.52 9.24 -7.19
N MET A 148 -13.09 10.45 -7.21
CA MET A 148 -14.29 10.79 -6.45
C MET A 148 -15.48 9.92 -6.86
N VAL A 149 -15.72 9.73 -8.16
CA VAL A 149 -16.77 8.80 -8.63
C VAL A 149 -16.53 7.39 -8.13
N ALA A 150 -15.34 6.82 -8.33
CA ALA A 150 -15.03 5.45 -7.92
C ALA A 150 -15.23 5.24 -6.41
N HIS A 151 -14.79 6.21 -5.61
CA HIS A 151 -14.93 6.18 -4.15
C HIS A 151 -16.40 6.23 -3.70
N TRP A 152 -17.20 7.12 -4.28
CA TRP A 152 -18.61 7.25 -3.92
C TRP A 152 -19.49 6.14 -4.50
N GLU A 153 -19.15 5.56 -5.64
CA GLU A 153 -19.82 4.36 -6.18
C GLU A 153 -19.61 3.15 -5.27
N LYS A 154 -18.39 2.96 -4.76
CA LYS A 154 -18.14 1.90 -3.77
C LYS A 154 -18.95 2.12 -2.51
N LYS A 155 -18.92 3.33 -1.94
CA LYS A 155 -19.74 3.67 -0.77
C LYS A 155 -21.24 3.48 -1.03
N TYR A 156 -21.70 3.74 -2.24
CA TYR A 156 -23.09 3.49 -2.64
C TYR A 156 -23.41 2.00 -2.65
N ASN A 157 -22.54 1.18 -3.23
CA ASN A 157 -22.71 -0.28 -3.24
C ASN A 157 -22.67 -0.85 -1.81
N ASP A 158 -21.72 -0.41 -0.98
CA ASP A 158 -21.64 -0.82 0.43
C ASP A 158 -22.92 -0.44 1.20
N ALA A 159 -23.46 0.77 0.96
CA ALA A 159 -24.71 1.20 1.57
C ALA A 159 -25.92 0.38 1.09
N MET A 160 -25.97 0.02 -0.20
CA MET A 160 -27.02 -0.85 -0.74
C MET A 160 -26.97 -2.27 -0.13
N GLU A 161 -25.78 -2.84 0.00
CA GLU A 161 -25.59 -4.15 0.62
C GLU A 161 -26.00 -4.12 2.10
N LEU A 162 -25.63 -3.07 2.82
CA LEU A 162 -26.02 -2.89 4.23
C LEU A 162 -27.52 -2.72 4.41
N ASP A 163 -28.20 -1.95 3.56
CA ASP A 163 -29.66 -1.77 3.62
C ASP A 163 -30.42 -3.07 3.25
N ALA A 164 -29.78 -3.99 2.52
CA ALA A 164 -30.35 -5.29 2.17
C ALA A 164 -30.16 -6.36 3.26
N LEU A 165 -29.22 -6.17 4.19
CA LEU A 165 -28.98 -7.11 5.27
C LEU A 165 -30.07 -6.99 6.36
N PRO A 166 -30.61 -8.11 6.86
CA PRO A 166 -31.54 -8.08 7.99
C PRO A 166 -30.83 -7.54 9.23
N ASP A 167 -31.56 -6.81 10.07
CA ASP A 167 -30.99 -6.11 11.23
C ASP A 167 -30.79 -7.01 12.48
N ASP A 168 -30.60 -8.31 12.24
CA ASP A 168 -30.53 -9.38 13.24
C ASP A 168 -29.08 -9.70 13.62
N GLU A 169 -28.87 -10.27 14.81
CA GLU A 169 -27.53 -10.70 15.29
C GLU A 169 -26.81 -11.66 14.35
N SER A 170 -27.56 -12.45 13.57
CA SER A 170 -26.99 -13.38 12.58
C SER A 170 -26.27 -12.69 11.42
N ALA A 171 -26.59 -11.42 11.14
CA ALA A 171 -25.97 -10.63 10.08
C ALA A 171 -24.89 -9.68 10.60
N PHE A 172 -24.62 -9.65 11.91
CA PHE A 172 -23.68 -8.70 12.52
C PHE A 172 -22.26 -8.78 11.95
N MET A 173 -21.76 -9.99 11.69
CA MET A 173 -20.46 -10.17 11.04
C MET A 173 -20.47 -9.65 9.60
N ALA A 174 -21.54 -9.91 8.84
CA ALA A 174 -21.67 -9.40 7.47
C ALA A 174 -21.76 -7.86 7.46
N GLN A 175 -22.44 -7.26 8.43
CA GLN A 175 -22.52 -5.83 8.66
C GLN A 175 -21.14 -5.22 9.01
N LEU A 176 -20.31 -5.89 9.82
CA LEU A 176 -18.95 -5.46 10.15
C LEU A 176 -17.97 -5.54 8.98
N TYR A 177 -18.11 -6.54 8.11
CA TYR A 177 -17.25 -6.71 6.94
C TYR A 177 -17.62 -5.81 5.75
N THR A 178 -18.77 -5.13 5.81
CA THR A 178 -19.33 -4.33 4.71
C THR A 178 -19.36 -2.85 5.10
N GLY A 179 -18.69 -1.98 4.33
CA GLY A 179 -18.66 -0.53 4.54
C GLY A 179 -17.66 -0.02 5.58
N ASP A 180 -17.80 1.26 5.97
CA ASP A 180 -16.91 1.93 6.94
C ASP A 180 -17.30 1.55 8.39
N PRO A 181 -16.39 0.94 9.18
CA PRO A 181 -16.64 0.62 10.60
C PRO A 181 -17.07 1.83 11.43
N LYS A 182 -16.72 3.05 11.01
CA LYS A 182 -17.12 4.30 11.67
C LYS A 182 -18.64 4.51 11.70
N ARG A 183 -19.41 3.81 10.85
CA ARG A 183 -20.89 3.85 10.87
C ARG A 183 -21.48 3.25 12.15
N TYR A 184 -20.74 2.41 12.86
CA TYR A 184 -21.17 1.79 14.13
C TYR A 184 -20.73 2.58 15.36
N LEU A 185 -20.12 3.76 15.18
CA LEU A 185 -19.80 4.65 16.30
C LEU A 185 -21.08 5.24 16.92
N PRO A 186 -21.07 5.58 18.22
CA PRO A 186 -22.24 6.15 18.90
C PRO A 186 -22.70 7.50 18.31
N ASP A 187 -21.81 8.21 17.61
CA ASP A 187 -22.11 9.40 16.80
C ASP A 187 -21.52 9.21 15.39
N PRO A 188 -22.20 8.48 14.50
CA PRO A 188 -21.65 8.17 13.18
C PRO A 188 -21.65 9.43 12.31
N PRO A 189 -20.60 9.67 11.50
CA PRO A 189 -20.61 10.77 10.55
C PRO A 189 -21.86 10.70 9.66
N ILE A 190 -22.55 11.83 9.47
CA ILE A 190 -23.88 11.90 8.83
C ILE A 190 -23.90 11.29 7.41
N ILE A 191 -22.76 11.23 6.71
CA ILE A 191 -22.65 10.97 5.25
C ILE A 191 -22.58 9.46 4.90
N PHE A 192 -23.47 8.63 5.43
CA PHE A 192 -23.49 7.18 5.11
C PHE A 192 -24.89 6.59 4.85
N ARG A 193 -25.95 7.40 4.77
CA ARG A 193 -27.27 6.88 4.39
C ARG A 193 -27.38 6.74 2.88
N LEU A 194 -28.08 5.70 2.41
CA LEU A 194 -28.24 5.41 0.98
C LEU A 194 -28.73 6.62 0.17
N ALA A 195 -29.70 7.36 0.70
CA ALA A 195 -30.26 8.53 0.02
C ALA A 195 -29.25 9.69 -0.14
N GLU A 196 -28.33 9.86 0.81
CA GLU A 196 -27.30 10.91 0.77
C GLU A 196 -26.15 10.50 -0.13
N VAL A 197 -25.67 9.27 0.04
CA VAL A 197 -24.61 8.69 -0.79
C VAL A 197 -25.04 8.67 -2.26
N SER A 198 -26.27 8.24 -2.56
CA SER A 198 -26.81 8.22 -3.92
C SER A 198 -26.79 9.60 -4.60
N ARG A 199 -27.12 10.67 -3.86
CA ARG A 199 -27.08 12.05 -4.38
C ARG A 199 -25.65 12.50 -4.67
N ILE A 200 -24.72 12.19 -3.78
CA ILE A 200 -23.29 12.53 -3.95
C ILE A 200 -22.69 11.78 -5.13
N THR A 201 -22.95 10.47 -5.24
CA THR A 201 -22.53 9.65 -6.38
C THR A 201 -23.09 10.19 -7.70
N SER A 202 -24.39 10.52 -7.72
CA SER A 202 -25.03 11.09 -8.92
C SER A 202 -24.40 12.43 -9.32
N MET A 203 -24.11 13.30 -8.36
CA MET A 203 -23.45 14.58 -8.63
C MET A 203 -22.02 14.39 -9.14
N ALA A 204 -21.25 13.49 -8.53
CA ALA A 204 -19.90 13.18 -8.98
C ALA A 204 -19.88 12.64 -10.43
N GLN A 205 -20.83 11.75 -10.77
CA GLN A 205 -21.01 11.26 -12.13
C GLN A 205 -21.38 12.37 -13.11
N GLN A 206 -22.26 13.30 -12.72
CA GLN A 206 -22.63 14.45 -13.55
C GLN A 206 -21.44 15.39 -13.81
N MET A 207 -20.59 15.63 -12.82
CA MET A 207 -19.39 16.44 -12.99
C MET A 207 -18.37 15.78 -13.93
N VAL A 208 -18.12 14.47 -13.79
CA VAL A 208 -17.26 13.74 -14.74
C VAL A 208 -17.85 13.80 -16.14
N LYS A 209 -19.16 13.60 -16.28
CA LYS A 209 -19.83 13.69 -17.57
C LYS A 209 -19.69 15.09 -18.19
N ALA A 210 -19.92 16.14 -17.40
CA ALA A 210 -19.74 17.52 -17.88
C ALA A 210 -18.30 17.79 -18.32
N PHE A 211 -17.31 17.22 -17.64
CA PHE A 211 -15.91 17.32 -18.04
C PHE A 211 -15.63 16.59 -19.36
N VAL A 212 -16.17 15.38 -19.53
CA VAL A 212 -15.96 14.53 -20.71
C VAL A 212 -16.70 15.04 -21.94
N ASP A 213 -17.89 15.63 -21.76
CA ASP A 213 -18.71 16.19 -22.83
C ASP A 213 -18.09 17.49 -23.40
N GLU A 214 -17.14 18.13 -22.70
CA GLU A 214 -16.39 19.29 -23.18
C GLU A 214 -15.13 18.87 -23.95
N GLU A 215 -15.17 18.97 -25.29
CA GLU A 215 -14.05 18.63 -26.19
C GLU A 215 -12.74 19.33 -25.79
N GLU A 216 -12.82 20.61 -25.41
CA GLU A 216 -11.67 21.41 -24.95
C GLU A 216 -11.04 20.92 -23.64
N LEU A 217 -11.71 20.08 -22.86
CA LEU A 217 -11.16 19.53 -21.62
C LEU A 217 -10.66 18.09 -21.77
N PHE A 218 -11.28 17.29 -22.65
CA PHE A 218 -11.10 15.84 -22.65
C PHE A 218 -10.41 15.26 -23.89
N ASP A 219 -10.61 15.83 -25.08
CA ASP A 219 -10.20 15.15 -26.33
C ASP A 219 -8.68 15.03 -26.51
N ASP A 220 -7.94 16.00 -25.99
CA ASP A 220 -6.48 16.06 -26.06
C ASP A 220 -5.78 15.38 -24.87
N LEU A 221 -6.53 14.76 -23.95
CA LEU A 221 -5.96 14.01 -22.83
C LEU A 221 -5.15 12.79 -23.31
N PRO A 222 -4.22 12.28 -22.47
CA PRO A 222 -3.48 11.07 -22.78
C PRO A 222 -4.39 9.87 -23.09
N ALA A 223 -3.96 9.01 -24.01
CA ALA A 223 -4.74 7.87 -24.46
C ALA A 223 -5.09 6.90 -23.32
N GLU A 224 -4.24 6.77 -22.31
CA GLU A 224 -4.48 5.97 -21.11
C GLU A 224 -5.72 6.47 -20.36
N VAL A 225 -5.85 7.79 -20.24
CA VAL A 225 -6.91 8.47 -19.50
C VAL A 225 -8.24 8.35 -20.25
N LYS A 226 -8.21 8.58 -21.58
CA LYS A 226 -9.36 8.36 -22.46
C LYS A 226 -9.80 6.89 -22.49
N PHE A 227 -8.83 5.97 -22.45
CA PHE A 227 -9.13 4.54 -22.39
C PHE A 227 -9.86 4.18 -21.10
N ILE A 228 -9.42 4.68 -19.95
CA ILE A 228 -10.08 4.44 -18.66
C ILE A 228 -11.55 4.86 -18.71
N GLU A 229 -11.87 6.05 -19.21
CA GLU A 229 -13.26 6.52 -19.28
C GLU A 229 -14.14 5.55 -20.08
N ARG A 230 -13.69 5.17 -21.29
CA ARG A 230 -14.46 4.32 -22.19
C ARG A 230 -14.52 2.87 -21.72
N ALA A 231 -13.41 2.35 -21.17
CA ALA A 231 -13.27 0.97 -20.74
C ALA A 231 -14.13 0.60 -19.54
N LEU A 232 -14.36 1.53 -18.60
CA LEU A 232 -15.09 1.24 -17.36
C LEU A 232 -16.56 0.87 -17.59
N SER A 233 -17.15 1.26 -18.72
CA SER A 233 -18.49 0.87 -19.11
C SER A 233 -18.61 -0.59 -19.58
N ILE A 234 -17.49 -1.22 -19.95
CA ILE A 234 -17.47 -2.53 -20.59
C ILE A 234 -17.45 -3.64 -19.55
N LYS A 235 -18.48 -4.48 -19.59
CA LYS A 235 -18.60 -5.65 -18.71
C LYS A 235 -17.88 -6.85 -19.33
N GLY A 236 -16.82 -7.31 -18.67
CA GLY A 236 -16.12 -8.55 -18.97
C GLY A 236 -14.81 -8.38 -19.75
N GLY A 237 -13.80 -9.16 -19.36
CA GLY A 237 -12.43 -9.00 -19.87
C GLY A 237 -12.26 -9.30 -21.36
N THR A 238 -13.04 -10.23 -21.93
CA THR A 238 -12.97 -10.55 -23.37
C THR A 238 -13.51 -9.39 -24.22
N ALA A 239 -14.65 -8.83 -23.85
CA ALA A 239 -15.23 -7.67 -24.52
C ALA A 239 -14.30 -6.44 -24.40
N LEU A 240 -13.69 -6.24 -23.22
CA LEU A 240 -12.71 -5.17 -23.01
C LEU A 240 -11.50 -5.29 -23.95
N ARG A 241 -10.96 -6.50 -24.12
CA ARG A 241 -9.83 -6.73 -25.04
C ARG A 241 -10.21 -6.54 -26.49
N GLN A 242 -11.41 -6.99 -26.89
CA GLN A 242 -11.92 -6.76 -28.24
C GLN A 242 -12.05 -5.25 -28.53
N PHE A 243 -12.69 -4.51 -27.63
CA PHE A 243 -12.80 -3.06 -27.71
C PHE A 243 -11.44 -2.37 -27.83
N MET A 244 -10.47 -2.78 -27.01
CA MET A 244 -9.12 -2.21 -27.06
C MET A 244 -8.45 -2.42 -28.42
N LEU A 245 -8.51 -3.64 -28.97
CA LEU A 245 -7.79 -4.01 -30.19
C LEU A 245 -8.50 -3.57 -31.49
N GLU A 246 -9.82 -3.64 -31.53
CA GLU A 246 -10.62 -3.41 -32.75
C GLU A 246 -11.14 -1.97 -32.86
N GLU A 247 -11.36 -1.28 -31.74
CA GLU A 247 -11.98 0.04 -31.74
C GLU A 247 -11.03 1.12 -31.20
N PHE A 248 -10.57 1.00 -29.95
CA PHE A 248 -9.86 2.10 -29.28
C PHE A 248 -8.47 2.38 -29.86
N CYS A 249 -7.59 1.36 -29.91
CA CYS A 249 -6.22 1.53 -30.40
C CYS A 249 -6.16 2.02 -31.85
N PRO A 250 -6.97 1.48 -32.79
CA PRO A 250 -7.06 2.01 -34.15
C PRO A 250 -7.56 3.45 -34.23
N ASN A 251 -8.56 3.83 -33.43
CA ASN A 251 -9.14 5.19 -33.46
C ASN A 251 -8.19 6.25 -32.90
N GLU A 252 -7.44 5.92 -31.85
CA GLU A 252 -6.50 6.86 -31.21
C GLU A 252 -5.08 6.80 -31.82
N ASN A 253 -4.85 5.94 -32.83
CA ASN A 253 -3.53 5.68 -33.43
C ASN A 253 -2.45 5.28 -32.41
N VAL A 254 -2.81 4.45 -31.42
CA VAL A 254 -1.90 3.97 -30.37
C VAL A 254 -1.71 2.47 -30.47
N ASP A 255 -0.47 2.02 -30.37
CA ASP A 255 -0.14 0.60 -30.30
C ASP A 255 -0.65 -0.03 -28.99
N PRO A 256 -1.31 -1.22 -29.02
CA PRO A 256 -1.84 -1.86 -27.83
C PRO A 256 -0.82 -2.13 -26.72
N ALA A 257 0.44 -2.47 -27.06
CA ALA A 257 1.47 -2.70 -26.05
C ALA A 257 1.88 -1.38 -25.37
N SER A 258 1.99 -0.31 -26.16
CA SER A 258 2.25 1.04 -25.63
C SER A 258 1.14 1.51 -24.68
N LEU A 259 -0.14 1.24 -25.01
CA LEU A 259 -1.27 1.55 -24.13
C LEU A 259 -1.21 0.77 -22.81
N ARG A 260 -0.94 -0.54 -22.85
CA ARG A 260 -0.80 -1.36 -21.63
C ARG A 260 0.34 -0.85 -20.74
N GLU A 261 1.46 -0.48 -21.33
CA GLU A 261 2.58 0.09 -20.59
C GLU A 261 2.20 1.44 -19.94
N GLY A 262 1.52 2.32 -20.67
CA GLY A 262 1.02 3.58 -20.14
C GLY A 262 0.07 3.38 -18.95
N LEU A 263 -0.89 2.44 -19.08
CA LEU A 263 -1.83 2.10 -18.01
C LEU A 263 -1.13 1.58 -16.75
N LYS A 264 -0.12 0.72 -16.92
CA LYS A 264 0.72 0.23 -15.81
C LYS A 264 1.47 1.36 -15.12
N ARG A 265 2.05 2.29 -15.87
CA ARG A 265 2.73 3.47 -15.29
C ARG A 265 1.76 4.34 -14.52
N LEU A 266 0.59 4.61 -15.07
CA LEU A 266 -0.45 5.39 -14.40
C LEU A 266 -0.90 4.70 -13.11
N TYR A 267 -1.12 3.38 -13.13
CA TYR A 267 -1.39 2.60 -11.92
C TYR A 267 -0.31 2.81 -10.85
N GLN A 268 0.97 2.77 -11.21
CA GLN A 268 2.07 2.92 -10.24
C GLN A 268 2.17 4.34 -9.68
N GLN A 269 1.82 5.37 -10.47
CA GLN A 269 1.72 6.74 -9.98
C GLN A 269 0.55 6.89 -9.01
N MET A 270 -0.61 6.36 -9.36
CA MET A 270 -1.81 6.37 -8.50
C MET A 270 -1.60 5.56 -7.22
N PHE A 271 -0.87 4.45 -7.28
CA PHE A 271 -0.54 3.64 -6.10
C PHE A 271 0.31 4.40 -5.07
N ASN A 272 1.12 5.36 -5.51
CA ASN A 272 1.93 6.20 -4.62
C ASN A 272 1.16 7.41 -4.05
N MET A 273 -0.13 7.55 -4.36
CA MET A 273 -1.06 8.47 -3.70
C MET A 273 -1.55 7.90 -2.36
N GLN A 274 -2.26 8.71 -1.58
CA GLN A 274 -2.95 8.24 -0.37
C GLN A 274 -4.03 7.21 -0.73
N SER A 275 -4.21 6.19 0.12
CA SER A 275 -5.20 5.13 -0.14
C SER A 275 -6.64 5.63 -0.16
N ASP A 276 -6.95 6.70 0.55
CA ASP A 276 -8.26 7.35 0.57
C ASP A 276 -8.04 8.79 0.07
N PRO A 277 -8.73 9.28 -0.98
CA PRO A 277 -9.82 8.65 -1.76
C PRO A 277 -9.38 7.83 -2.99
N TYR A 278 -8.08 7.74 -3.29
CA TYR A 278 -7.58 7.23 -4.58
C TYR A 278 -7.54 5.70 -4.71
N GLY A 279 -7.69 4.98 -3.60
CA GLY A 279 -7.51 3.52 -3.56
C GLY A 279 -8.47 2.77 -4.47
N ASP A 280 -9.73 3.22 -4.56
CA ASP A 280 -10.76 2.53 -5.34
C ASP A 280 -10.50 2.66 -6.86
N LEU A 281 -10.13 3.85 -7.33
CA LEU A 281 -9.68 4.03 -8.71
C LEU A 281 -8.38 3.25 -8.97
N THR A 282 -7.42 3.29 -8.05
CA THR A 282 -6.14 2.57 -8.18
C THR A 282 -6.35 1.06 -8.33
N MET A 283 -7.25 0.47 -7.56
CA MET A 283 -7.61 -0.96 -7.68
C MET A 283 -8.34 -1.25 -8.98
N THR A 284 -9.17 -0.32 -9.45
CA THR A 284 -9.86 -0.45 -10.74
C THR A 284 -8.87 -0.42 -11.91
N LEU A 285 -7.87 0.47 -11.87
CA LEU A 285 -6.77 0.52 -12.83
C LEU A 285 -5.96 -0.77 -12.84
N TRP A 286 -5.68 -1.32 -11.65
CA TRP A 286 -5.02 -2.62 -11.53
C TRP A 286 -5.80 -3.73 -12.25
N ASN A 287 -7.10 -3.83 -12.00
CA ASN A 287 -7.97 -4.83 -12.62
C ASN A 287 -8.02 -4.68 -14.14
N LEU A 288 -8.03 -3.44 -14.64
CA LEU A 288 -7.99 -3.13 -16.07
C LEU A 288 -6.62 -3.51 -16.68
N CYS A 289 -5.50 -3.25 -16.01
CA CYS A 289 -4.18 -3.70 -16.44
C CYS A 289 -4.09 -5.22 -16.54
N VAL A 290 -4.64 -5.95 -15.57
CA VAL A 290 -4.69 -7.42 -15.59
C VAL A 290 -5.60 -7.92 -16.71
N ALA A 291 -6.79 -7.36 -16.86
CA ALA A 291 -7.76 -7.80 -17.87
C ALA A 291 -7.24 -7.61 -19.31
N THR A 292 -6.51 -6.51 -19.55
CA THR A 292 -5.94 -6.17 -20.86
C THR A 292 -4.67 -6.96 -21.20
N SER A 293 -3.94 -7.48 -20.20
CA SER A 293 -2.71 -8.26 -20.41
C SER A 293 -2.95 -9.76 -20.61
N VAL A 294 -4.07 -10.31 -20.14
CA VAL A 294 -4.42 -11.74 -20.31
C VAL A 294 -4.35 -12.16 -21.78
N GLY A 295 -3.62 -13.24 -22.06
CA GLY A 295 -3.42 -13.78 -23.42
C GLY A 295 -2.26 -13.15 -24.19
N THR A 296 -1.45 -12.31 -23.55
CA THR A 296 -0.24 -11.71 -24.11
C THR A 296 1.01 -12.11 -23.34
N ASP A 297 2.20 -11.89 -23.91
CA ASP A 297 3.48 -12.12 -23.24
C ASP A 297 3.62 -11.30 -21.94
N GLU A 298 2.90 -10.18 -21.85
CA GLU A 298 2.85 -9.31 -20.67
C GLU A 298 2.01 -9.87 -19.51
N ALA A 299 1.29 -10.99 -19.72
CA ALA A 299 0.52 -11.67 -18.69
C ALA A 299 1.42 -12.35 -17.64
N ARG A 300 2.66 -12.68 -17.99
CA ARG A 300 3.61 -13.29 -17.05
C ARG A 300 3.89 -12.31 -15.91
N ASP A 301 3.67 -12.77 -14.69
CA ASP A 301 4.02 -12.03 -13.47
C ASP A 301 5.32 -12.57 -12.86
N PRO A 302 6.48 -11.90 -13.04
CA PRO A 302 7.73 -12.36 -12.46
C PRO A 302 7.73 -12.34 -10.92
N TYR A 303 6.81 -11.59 -10.30
CA TYR A 303 6.73 -11.45 -8.84
C TYR A 303 5.79 -12.45 -8.17
N GLU A 304 5.03 -13.24 -8.94
CA GLU A 304 4.00 -14.14 -8.41
C GLU A 304 4.55 -15.08 -7.34
N GLU A 305 5.71 -15.69 -7.61
CA GLU A 305 6.39 -16.61 -6.69
C GLU A 305 6.83 -15.94 -5.38
N TYR A 306 7.05 -14.63 -5.42
CA TYR A 306 7.51 -13.85 -4.29
C TYR A 306 6.35 -13.25 -3.50
N ILE A 307 5.20 -12.96 -4.12
CA ILE A 307 4.09 -12.21 -3.52
C ILE A 307 2.91 -13.13 -3.11
N ALA A 308 2.60 -14.16 -3.88
CA ALA A 308 1.35 -14.92 -3.68
C ALA A 308 1.52 -16.22 -2.88
N ASN A 309 2.73 -16.53 -2.38
CA ASN A 309 3.04 -17.78 -1.67
C ASN A 309 2.58 -19.05 -2.39
N VAL A 310 2.60 -19.03 -3.73
CA VAL A 310 1.96 -20.04 -4.59
C VAL A 310 2.60 -21.42 -4.45
N LYS A 311 3.90 -21.48 -4.16
CA LYS A 311 4.69 -22.73 -4.13
C LYS A 311 4.84 -23.37 -2.73
N GLY A 312 3.99 -22.98 -1.78
CA GLY A 312 3.90 -23.60 -0.45
C GLY A 312 4.65 -22.87 0.66
N THR A 313 4.81 -23.51 1.82
CA THR A 313 5.29 -22.91 3.08
C THR A 313 6.73 -23.30 3.46
N LYS A 314 7.54 -23.75 2.50
CA LYS A 314 8.94 -24.15 2.74
C LYS A 314 9.91 -23.20 2.04
N TYR A 315 11.03 -22.91 2.71
CA TYR A 315 12.09 -22.04 2.19
C TYR A 315 12.74 -22.53 0.91
N GLU A 316 12.78 -23.84 0.67
CA GLU A 316 13.39 -24.48 -0.51
C GLU A 316 12.57 -24.21 -1.79
N ASN A 317 11.25 -24.16 -1.66
CA ASN A 317 10.32 -24.16 -2.78
C ASN A 317 9.64 -22.81 -3.02
N ASN A 318 9.62 -21.94 -2.00
CA ASN A 318 8.96 -20.64 -2.09
C ASN A 318 9.94 -19.50 -1.74
N PRO A 319 10.35 -18.70 -2.72
CA PRO A 319 11.33 -17.65 -2.49
C PRO A 319 10.76 -16.44 -1.73
N GLY A 320 9.44 -16.27 -1.69
CA GLY A 320 8.73 -15.28 -0.89
C GLY A 320 8.35 -15.74 0.51
N PHE A 321 8.60 -17.00 0.86
CA PHE A 321 8.31 -17.53 2.20
C PHE A 321 9.35 -17.01 3.21
N PHE A 322 8.83 -16.43 4.28
CA PHE A 322 9.55 -16.18 5.50
C PHE A 322 8.69 -16.64 6.66
N GLN A 323 9.32 -17.10 7.73
CA GLN A 323 8.62 -17.54 8.91
C GLN A 323 8.07 -16.33 9.65
N THR A 324 6.76 -16.26 9.83
CA THR A 324 6.11 -15.23 10.65
C THR A 324 6.06 -15.67 12.11
N TYR A 325 6.28 -14.74 13.04
CA TYR A 325 5.99 -14.96 14.45
C TYR A 325 4.48 -15.03 14.69
N THR A 326 4.06 -15.91 15.59
CA THR A 326 2.87 -15.67 16.43
C THR A 326 3.37 -14.85 17.61
N PHE A 327 2.98 -13.58 17.68
CA PHE A 327 3.38 -12.72 18.79
C PHE A 327 2.98 -13.36 20.12
N ASN A 328 3.86 -13.21 21.12
CA ASN A 328 3.38 -13.07 22.49
C ASN A 328 2.64 -11.72 22.48
N HIS A 329 1.33 -11.76 22.27
CA HIS A 329 0.56 -10.57 21.98
C HIS A 329 0.63 -9.61 23.16
N ASP A 330 1.07 -8.38 22.88
CA ASP A 330 1.02 -7.28 23.83
C ASP A 330 -0.40 -7.19 24.43
N LYS A 331 -0.53 -6.84 25.72
CA LYS A 331 -1.79 -6.98 26.49
C LYS A 331 -3.00 -6.31 25.81
N ASN A 332 -2.74 -5.35 24.92
CA ASN A 332 -3.71 -4.53 24.22
C ASN A 332 -3.78 -4.80 22.69
N SER A 333 -3.21 -5.89 22.18
CA SER A 333 -3.32 -6.20 20.76
C SER A 333 -4.74 -6.62 20.38
N LEU A 334 -5.21 -6.17 19.22
CA LEU A 334 -6.53 -6.53 18.68
C LEU A 334 -6.71 -8.05 18.61
N VAL A 335 -5.64 -8.82 18.36
CA VAL A 335 -5.70 -10.29 18.29
C VAL A 335 -5.92 -10.92 19.67
N ARG A 336 -5.29 -10.39 20.72
CA ARG A 336 -5.53 -10.82 22.11
C ARG A 336 -6.92 -10.42 22.61
N PHE A 337 -7.39 -9.23 22.21
CA PHE A 337 -8.78 -8.81 22.43
C PHE A 337 -9.74 -9.81 21.77
N LEU A 338 -9.53 -10.16 20.49
CA LEU A 338 -10.36 -11.14 19.78
C LEU A 338 -10.29 -12.55 20.39
N ASP A 339 -9.13 -12.96 20.92
CA ASP A 339 -8.94 -14.25 21.57
C ASP A 339 -9.54 -14.30 22.99
N SER A 340 -9.71 -13.15 23.65
CA SER A 340 -10.28 -13.04 25.00
C SER A 340 -11.74 -12.58 25.03
N SER A 341 -12.23 -11.96 23.96
CA SER A 341 -13.62 -11.60 23.77
C SER A 341 -14.43 -12.87 23.50
N LYS A 342 -14.99 -13.47 24.56
CA LYS A 342 -16.13 -14.36 24.39
C LYS A 342 -17.26 -13.52 23.80
N THR A 343 -17.63 -13.86 22.57
CA THR A 343 -18.77 -13.31 21.80
C THR A 343 -18.80 -11.78 21.75
N ILE A 344 -18.29 -11.20 20.65
CA ILE A 344 -18.54 -9.80 20.31
C ILE A 344 -20.03 -9.67 19.99
N GLU A 345 -20.81 -9.19 20.96
CA GLU A 345 -22.25 -8.95 20.81
C GLU A 345 -22.51 -7.50 20.37
N LYS A 346 -23.58 -7.27 19.61
CA LYS A 346 -23.97 -5.95 19.10
C LYS A 346 -24.21 -5.00 20.29
N GLY A 347 -23.41 -3.92 20.40
CA GLY A 347 -23.52 -2.92 21.47
C GLY A 347 -22.69 -3.16 22.73
N THR A 348 -21.86 -4.21 22.80
CA THR A 348 -20.94 -4.47 23.92
C THR A 348 -19.50 -4.03 23.67
N ALA A 349 -19.16 -3.63 22.44
CA ALA A 349 -17.95 -2.86 22.18
C ALA A 349 -18.11 -1.49 22.87
N GLY A 350 -17.35 -1.28 23.95
CA GLY A 350 -17.39 -0.05 24.73
C GLY A 350 -17.14 1.19 23.87
N SER A 351 -17.33 2.37 24.48
CA SER A 351 -17.16 3.65 23.78
C SER A 351 -15.78 3.73 23.10
N ALA A 352 -15.67 4.49 22.00
CA ALA A 352 -14.38 4.70 21.34
C ALA A 352 -13.33 5.19 22.33
N GLU A 353 -13.70 5.94 23.36
CA GLU A 353 -12.81 6.38 24.44
C GLU A 353 -12.27 5.22 25.30
N ASP A 354 -13.02 4.14 25.50
CA ASP A 354 -12.59 2.95 26.24
C ASP A 354 -11.61 2.10 25.42
N VAL A 355 -11.89 1.91 24.13
CA VAL A 355 -10.99 1.23 23.19
C VAL A 355 -9.72 2.06 22.99
N THR A 356 -9.86 3.38 22.88
CA THR A 356 -8.72 4.29 22.68
C THR A 356 -7.91 4.45 23.97
N ARG A 357 -8.52 4.44 25.17
CA ARG A 357 -7.78 4.39 26.46
C ARG A 357 -7.01 3.09 26.63
N GLN A 358 -7.58 1.95 26.23
CA GLN A 358 -6.89 0.65 26.28
C GLN A 358 -5.72 0.60 25.30
N ILE A 359 -5.82 1.28 24.15
CA ILE A 359 -4.75 1.35 23.15
C ILE A 359 -3.70 2.43 23.50
N GLN A 360 -4.10 3.57 24.08
CA GLN A 360 -3.22 4.73 24.33
C GLN A 360 -2.36 4.60 25.60
N GLY A 361 -2.68 3.70 26.53
CA GLY A 361 -2.00 3.63 27.83
C GLY A 361 -0.48 3.41 27.77
N GLU A 362 0.05 2.66 26.80
CA GLU A 362 1.48 2.29 26.76
C GLU A 362 2.10 2.22 25.35
N ALA A 363 1.28 2.25 24.27
CA ALA A 363 1.79 2.25 22.89
C ALA A 363 2.62 3.52 22.55
N MET A 364 2.44 4.61 23.31
CA MET A 364 3.18 5.87 23.14
C MET A 364 4.65 5.77 23.58
N GLN A 365 5.01 4.83 24.45
CA GLN A 365 6.40 4.69 24.94
C GLN A 365 7.24 3.72 24.10
N LEU A 366 6.62 2.69 23.50
CA LEU A 366 7.35 1.63 22.80
C LEU A 366 7.69 1.95 21.34
N LEU A 367 6.97 2.87 20.68
CA LEU A 367 7.06 3.09 19.23
C LEU A 367 7.61 4.46 18.79
N GLY A 368 8.02 5.34 19.72
CA GLY A 368 8.80 6.55 19.38
C GLY A 368 8.16 7.54 18.38
N PHE A 369 6.85 7.46 18.13
CA PHE A 369 6.14 8.41 17.29
C PHE A 369 5.74 9.64 18.11
N SER A 370 6.48 10.75 17.94
CA SER A 370 6.03 12.07 18.38
C SER A 370 5.11 12.67 17.32
N PHE A 371 3.82 12.79 17.63
CA PHE A 371 2.85 13.56 16.86
C PHE A 371 2.40 14.75 17.72
N GLY A 372 2.85 15.96 17.38
CA GLY A 372 2.28 17.25 17.84
C GLY A 372 2.61 17.69 19.28
N GLY A 373 3.00 18.95 19.43
CA GLY A 373 3.32 19.56 20.72
C GLY A 373 2.11 19.88 21.60
N GLY A 374 2.39 20.03 22.90
CA GLY A 374 1.55 20.74 23.87
C GLY A 374 1.03 19.88 25.03
N GLY A 375 1.71 19.95 26.18
CA GLY A 375 1.11 19.75 27.51
C GLY A 375 1.19 18.35 28.10
N SER A 376 2.28 18.05 28.83
CA SER A 376 2.35 16.91 29.75
C SER A 376 1.42 17.11 30.96
N PRO A 377 0.61 16.11 31.37
CA PRO A 377 0.11 16.04 32.73
C PRO A 377 1.08 15.27 33.63
N ASN A 378 1.28 15.80 34.83
CA ASN A 378 2.20 15.34 35.87
C ASN A 378 1.94 13.89 36.35
N PRO A 379 2.99 13.09 36.65
CA PRO A 379 2.89 11.71 37.12
C PRO A 379 2.70 11.64 38.65
N ALA A 380 1.61 12.21 39.16
CA ALA A 380 1.35 12.25 40.60
C ALA A 380 -0.12 11.94 40.95
N THR A 381 -0.66 10.82 40.46
CA THR A 381 -1.88 10.19 41.03
C THR A 381 -1.99 8.75 40.51
N ILE A 382 -1.11 7.86 40.96
CA ILE A 382 -1.41 6.42 40.96
C ILE A 382 -1.13 5.92 42.37
N SER A 383 -2.22 5.78 43.13
CA SER A 383 -2.26 5.07 44.39
C SER A 383 -1.87 3.62 44.17
N ALA A 384 -1.02 3.12 45.06
CA ALA A 384 -0.63 1.72 45.16
C ALA A 384 -1.86 0.80 45.21
N ASP A 385 -1.87 -0.24 44.36
CA ASP A 385 -2.46 -1.52 44.74
C ASP A 385 -1.98 -2.67 43.83
N THR A 386 -1.43 -3.68 44.51
CA THR A 386 -1.23 -5.07 44.10
C THR A 386 -0.34 -5.39 42.90
N GLU A 387 0.83 -5.98 43.20
CA GLU A 387 1.61 -6.83 42.30
C GLU A 387 0.69 -7.89 41.67
N ARG A 388 0.24 -7.64 40.43
CA ARG A 388 -0.30 -8.69 39.58
C ARG A 388 0.89 -9.54 39.15
N VAL A 389 1.03 -10.74 39.72
CA VAL A 389 1.91 -11.78 39.19
C VAL A 389 1.55 -11.97 37.71
N GLU A 390 2.42 -11.50 36.83
CA GLU A 390 2.29 -11.63 35.39
C GLU A 390 2.44 -13.11 35.03
N LYS A 391 1.31 -13.75 34.67
CA LYS A 391 1.40 -15.00 33.94
C LYS A 391 1.74 -14.67 32.49
N ASP A 392 2.83 -15.25 32.00
CA ASP A 392 3.15 -15.28 30.58
C ASP A 392 1.94 -15.81 29.80
N TYR A 393 1.65 -15.18 28.65
CA TYR A 393 0.55 -15.61 27.80
C TYR A 393 0.94 -16.92 27.10
N ASP A 394 0.25 -18.00 27.46
CA ASP A 394 0.33 -19.26 26.71
C ASP A 394 -0.54 -19.17 25.46
N VAL A 395 0.10 -19.26 24.30
CA VAL A 395 -0.57 -19.36 23.00
C VAL A 395 -1.36 -20.67 22.98
N PRO A 396 -2.66 -20.69 22.61
CA PRO A 396 -3.42 -21.92 22.48
C PRO A 396 -2.71 -22.94 21.57
N GLU A 397 -2.65 -24.20 22.00
CA GLU A 397 -1.92 -25.29 21.30
C GLU A 397 -2.29 -25.37 19.81
N ASP A 398 -3.57 -25.17 19.48
CA ASP A 398 -4.07 -25.20 18.09
C ASP A 398 -3.44 -24.13 17.17
N ARG A 399 -2.99 -22.99 17.71
CA ARG A 399 -2.25 -21.95 16.95
C ARG A 399 -0.72 -22.10 17.04
N ALA A 400 -0.23 -22.78 18.07
CA ALA A 400 1.20 -23.05 18.27
C ALA A 400 1.73 -24.19 17.37
N ILE A 401 0.84 -25.04 16.86
CA ILE A 401 1.21 -26.13 15.93
C ILE A 401 1.90 -25.54 14.68
N GLY A 402 3.22 -25.80 14.58
CA GLY A 402 4.05 -25.48 13.41
C GLY A 402 4.65 -24.07 13.36
N ARG A 403 4.52 -23.24 14.41
CA ARG A 403 5.08 -21.88 14.46
C ARG A 403 5.97 -21.68 15.70
N PRO A 404 7.31 -21.62 15.53
CA PRO A 404 8.24 -21.26 16.59
C PRO A 404 7.94 -19.86 17.15
N HIS A 405 7.87 -19.76 18.47
CA HIS A 405 7.43 -18.57 19.21
C HIS A 405 8.59 -17.69 19.68
N MET A 406 9.84 -18.17 19.62
CA MET A 406 11.03 -17.51 20.18
C MET A 406 12.27 -17.74 19.29
N MET A 407 12.34 -17.07 18.14
CA MET A 407 13.46 -17.22 17.20
C MET A 407 14.45 -16.03 17.21
N GLY A 408 14.19 -14.93 17.93
CA GLY A 408 15.14 -13.80 18.04
C GLY A 408 15.57 -13.06 16.75
N TRP A 409 15.12 -13.47 15.56
CA TRP A 409 15.45 -12.79 14.30
C TRP A 409 14.73 -11.44 14.14
N LEU A 410 13.61 -11.20 14.85
CA LEU A 410 12.95 -9.90 14.99
C LEU A 410 13.89 -8.87 15.65
N ASP A 411 14.77 -9.27 16.56
CA ASP A 411 15.72 -8.35 17.23
C ASP A 411 16.76 -7.79 16.24
N LEU A 412 16.95 -8.47 15.11
CA LEU A 412 17.70 -7.97 13.94
C LEU A 412 16.95 -6.86 13.17
N LEU A 413 15.76 -6.44 13.62
CA LEU A 413 15.08 -5.23 13.11
C LEU A 413 15.55 -3.95 13.82
N GLY A 414 16.07 -4.07 15.05
CA GLY A 414 16.53 -2.95 15.88
C GLY A 414 17.97 -2.56 15.57
N ASP A 415 18.19 -1.28 15.30
CA ASP A 415 19.54 -0.70 15.23
C ASP A 415 20.03 -0.35 16.64
N GLU A 416 20.73 -1.26 17.33
CA GLU A 416 21.51 -0.87 18.51
C GLU A 416 22.77 -0.05 18.12
N GLU A 417 23.26 -0.17 16.88
CA GLU A 417 24.46 0.57 16.43
C GLU A 417 24.18 2.02 15.99
N LEU A 418 22.92 2.42 15.75
CA LEU A 418 22.58 3.81 15.35
C LEU A 418 21.81 4.61 16.41
N THR A 419 21.31 3.97 17.49
CA THR A 419 20.56 4.67 18.55
C THR A 419 21.33 4.86 19.86
N GLY A 420 22.55 4.31 19.99
CA GLY A 420 23.34 4.43 21.23
C GLY A 420 22.71 3.71 22.43
N GLY A 421 21.87 2.70 22.18
CA GLY A 421 21.35 1.80 23.20
C GLY A 421 22.46 0.96 23.82
N LYS A 422 22.44 0.80 25.15
CA LYS A 422 23.42 0.00 25.88
C LYS A 422 23.39 -1.45 25.42
N LYS A 423 24.56 -2.05 25.22
CA LYS A 423 24.74 -3.51 25.12
C LYS A 423 24.10 -4.19 26.33
N GLU A 424 23.01 -4.91 26.13
CA GLU A 424 22.76 -6.09 26.96
C GLU A 424 23.45 -7.27 26.28
N GLU A 425 24.54 -7.74 26.91
CA GLU A 425 25.20 -8.97 26.48
C GLU A 425 24.23 -10.14 26.68
N PHE A 426 23.68 -10.63 25.58
CA PHE A 426 22.93 -11.88 25.57
C PHE A 426 23.91 -13.05 25.70
N GLU A 427 23.87 -13.76 26.82
CA GLU A 427 24.61 -15.01 27.04
C GLU A 427 24.12 -16.09 26.07
N ALA A 428 24.85 -16.29 24.97
CA ALA A 428 24.61 -17.35 23.99
C ALA A 428 24.84 -18.78 24.53
N ASP A 429 25.24 -18.93 25.79
CA ASP A 429 25.77 -20.19 26.34
C ASP A 429 24.73 -21.12 27.00
N LYS A 430 23.42 -20.89 26.83
CA LYS A 430 22.37 -21.76 27.40
C LYS A 430 21.42 -22.35 26.37
N TRP A 431 21.94 -22.82 25.24
CA TRP A 431 21.18 -23.65 24.31
C TRP A 431 21.59 -25.11 24.45
N GLU A 432 20.78 -25.92 25.14
CA GLU A 432 20.83 -27.37 24.98
C GLU A 432 20.06 -27.76 23.72
N GLU A 433 20.72 -28.50 22.83
CA GLU A 433 20.07 -29.17 21.70
C GLU A 433 18.98 -30.11 22.23
N VAL A 434 17.72 -29.82 21.93
CA VAL A 434 16.65 -30.80 22.06
C VAL A 434 16.87 -31.85 20.98
N LYS A 435 17.49 -32.98 21.36
CA LYS A 435 17.56 -34.17 20.50
C LYS A 435 16.16 -34.75 20.30
N SER A 436 15.88 -35.07 19.04
CA SER A 436 14.65 -35.69 18.52
C SER A 436 14.18 -36.92 19.27
#